data_AF-A0A257ZGI1-F1
#
_entry.id   AF-A0A257ZGI1-F1
#
_cell.length_a   1.000
_cell.length_b   1.000
_cell.length_c   1.000
_cell.angle_alpha   90.00
_cell.angle_beta   90.00
_cell.angle_gamma   90.00
#
_symmetry.space_group_name_H-M   'P 1'
#
loop_
_entity.id
_entity.type
_entity.pdbx_description
1 polymer ?
#
loop_
_entity_poly.entity_id
_entity_poly.type
_entity_poly.pdbx_seq_one_letter_code
_entity_poly.pdbx_strand_id
1 'polypeptide(L)'
;MSDSFVRIEMVPAKAPPLSERGLLKWLRENLFAGPFNTILTLATLYALFLLLRNVIPWLANGVWYADNLQECRDIITAYAGEGATGACWAMIRERWNQFIFGLYPQDLYWRPAVAFVLLFAAIAPVLFPKVPRQMLWLTLFYPAIAFFLIWGGSIWTPIVAMLGFGVMMLAYRVLVGFTGVTVAGVLGVLAAVLWWLFADAAVAEGLARALPIGLESVGSDELGGFLLALAAYLAEVIRGGLAALPRGQYEAADALGLDYWRAQRLIILPQALKISIPAIVSTFIGLFKDTTLVSFVALLDPLRGVTSVVRADLAWKGIYWEPYIFVGAIFFIICFGMSRYSMYLEQKLKTDHR
;
A
#
# COMPACT_ATOMS: atom_id res chain seq x y z
N MET A 1 -48.90 44.82 41.33
CA MET A 1 -48.49 43.41 41.55
C MET A 1 -49.29 42.58 40.56
N SER A 2 -48.94 42.65 39.28
CA SER A 2 -47.98 41.76 38.59
C SER A 2 -48.52 40.34 38.50
N ASP A 3 -49.24 40.05 37.41
CA ASP A 3 -49.36 38.69 36.89
C ASP A 3 -47.95 38.25 36.47
N SER A 4 -47.19 37.70 37.42
CA SER A 4 -45.88 37.17 37.11
C SER A 4 -46.08 35.93 36.24
N PHE A 5 -45.78 36.05 34.96
CA PHE A 5 -45.77 34.96 33.98
C PHE A 5 -44.63 33.95 34.25
N VAL A 6 -44.48 33.50 35.49
CA VAL A 6 -43.44 32.55 35.91
C VAL A 6 -44.12 31.23 36.28
N ARG A 7 -43.86 30.21 35.46
CA ARG A 7 -44.45 28.89 35.58
C ARG A 7 -43.80 28.13 36.74
N ILE A 8 -44.61 27.59 37.66
CA ILE A 8 -44.15 26.99 38.92
C ILE A 8 -43.91 25.46 38.80
N GLU A 9 -44.49 24.82 37.78
CA GLU A 9 -44.33 23.39 37.51
C GLU A 9 -43.48 23.14 36.26
N MET A 10 -42.49 22.23 36.39
CA MET A 10 -41.69 21.77 35.26
C MET A 10 -42.54 20.92 34.31
N VAL A 11 -42.56 21.32 33.04
CA VAL A 11 -43.22 20.55 31.98
C VAL A 11 -42.49 19.21 31.81
N PRO A 12 -43.20 18.07 31.75
CA PRO A 12 -42.55 16.79 31.49
C PRO A 12 -41.81 16.85 30.15
N ALA A 13 -40.59 16.32 30.10
CA ALA A 13 -39.76 16.31 28.92
C ALA A 13 -40.51 15.60 27.77
N LYS A 14 -40.95 16.36 26.77
CA LYS A 14 -41.58 15.82 25.57
C LYS A 14 -40.48 15.41 24.60
N ALA A 15 -40.58 14.21 24.03
CA ALA A 15 -39.63 13.79 23.01
C ALA A 15 -39.61 14.82 21.86
N PRO A 16 -38.43 15.17 21.33
CA PRO A 16 -38.34 16.15 20.26
C PRO A 16 -39.18 15.71 19.06
N PRO A 17 -39.81 16.66 18.33
CA PRO A 17 -40.62 16.35 17.16
C PRO A 17 -39.79 15.55 16.15
N LEU A 18 -40.43 14.65 15.39
CA LEU A 18 -39.73 13.75 14.46
C LEU A 18 -38.91 14.51 13.39
N SER A 19 -39.26 15.76 13.10
CA SER A 19 -38.50 16.65 12.22
C SER A 19 -37.16 17.13 12.81
N GLU A 20 -37.01 17.05 14.13
CA GLU A 20 -35.84 17.52 14.90
C GLU A 20 -34.97 16.37 15.43
N ARG A 21 -35.21 15.12 14.99
CA ARG A 21 -34.40 13.97 15.39
C ARG A 21 -34.26 12.94 14.27
N GLY A 22 -33.15 12.19 14.31
CA GLY A 22 -32.92 11.04 13.44
C GLY A 22 -32.69 11.40 11.97
N LEU A 23 -33.03 10.45 11.08
CA LEU A 23 -32.70 10.50 9.66
C LEU A 23 -33.37 11.68 8.92
N LEU A 24 -34.60 12.05 9.29
CA LEU A 24 -35.34 13.14 8.66
C LEU A 24 -34.69 14.51 8.90
N LYS A 25 -34.21 14.76 10.14
CA LYS A 25 -33.43 15.96 10.45
C LYS A 25 -32.14 16.00 9.63
N TRP A 26 -31.41 14.88 9.62
CA TRP A 26 -30.15 14.77 8.87
C TRP A 26 -30.34 15.04 7.37
N LEU A 27 -31.37 14.46 6.74
CA LEU A 27 -31.69 14.71 5.33
C LEU A 27 -31.99 16.20 5.07
N ARG A 28 -32.78 16.83 5.95
CA ARG A 28 -33.14 18.25 5.80
C ARG A 28 -31.93 19.17 5.98
N GLU A 29 -31.06 18.89 6.94
CA GLU A 29 -29.88 19.72 7.23
C GLU A 29 -28.73 19.50 6.25
N ASN A 30 -28.57 18.31 5.68
CA ASN A 30 -27.41 17.97 4.83
C ASN A 30 -27.75 17.98 3.33
N LEU A 31 -28.89 17.41 2.92
CA LEU A 31 -29.25 17.27 1.50
C LEU A 31 -30.21 18.37 1.02
N PHE A 32 -31.12 18.82 1.87
CA PHE A 32 -32.20 19.75 1.50
C PHE A 32 -32.19 21.07 2.30
N ALA A 33 -31.01 21.52 2.73
CA ALA A 33 -30.87 22.69 3.61
C ALA A 33 -31.34 24.02 2.98
N GLY A 34 -31.38 24.07 1.65
CA GLY A 34 -31.81 25.23 0.88
C GLY A 34 -32.09 24.87 -0.58
N PRO A 35 -32.60 25.82 -1.38
CA PRO A 35 -33.01 25.56 -2.76
C PRO A 35 -31.85 25.07 -3.65
N PHE A 36 -30.65 25.62 -3.47
CA PHE A 36 -29.46 25.18 -4.21
C PHE A 36 -29.07 23.72 -3.88
N ASN A 37 -29.01 23.37 -2.59
CA ASN A 37 -28.69 22.00 -2.15
C ASN A 37 -29.75 21.00 -2.61
N THR A 38 -31.02 21.40 -2.60
CA THR A 38 -32.12 20.58 -3.13
C THR A 38 -31.95 20.32 -4.62
N ILE A 39 -31.64 21.35 -5.42
CA ILE A 39 -31.39 21.18 -6.86
C ILE A 39 -30.18 20.27 -7.09
N LEU A 40 -29.07 20.51 -6.38
CA LEU A 40 -27.87 19.69 -6.51
C LEU A 40 -28.12 18.23 -6.12
N THR A 41 -28.87 18.00 -5.04
CA THR A 41 -29.26 16.67 -4.58
C THR A 41 -30.12 15.97 -5.64
N LEU A 42 -31.16 16.64 -6.16
CA LEU A 42 -32.03 16.07 -7.19
C LEU A 42 -31.26 15.79 -8.50
N ALA A 43 -30.39 16.71 -8.91
CA ALA A 43 -29.52 16.51 -10.07
C ALA A 43 -28.57 15.32 -9.88
N THR A 44 -27.99 15.16 -8.68
CA THR A 44 -27.12 14.03 -8.34
C THR A 44 -27.90 12.71 -8.33
N LEU A 45 -29.09 12.69 -7.74
CA LEU A 45 -29.96 11.51 -7.76
C LEU A 45 -30.40 11.13 -9.18
N TYR A 46 -30.71 12.12 -10.02
CA TYR A 46 -31.04 11.89 -11.43
C TYR A 46 -29.83 11.36 -12.22
N ALA A 47 -28.64 11.93 -12.02
CA ALA A 47 -27.42 11.42 -12.62
C ALA A 47 -27.10 9.99 -12.16
N LEU A 48 -27.29 9.69 -10.87
CA LEU A 48 -27.15 8.34 -10.31
C LEU A 48 -28.15 7.38 -10.96
N PHE A 49 -29.41 7.79 -11.11
CA PHE A 49 -30.44 6.99 -11.79
C PHE A 49 -30.06 6.69 -13.24
N LEU A 50 -29.59 7.68 -14.01
CA LEU A 50 -29.12 7.48 -15.38
C LEU A 50 -27.93 6.53 -15.46
N LEU A 51 -26.99 6.62 -14.51
CA LEU A 51 -25.84 5.73 -14.42
C LEU A 51 -26.29 4.30 -14.09
N LEU A 52 -27.09 4.14 -13.04
CA LEU A 52 -27.57 2.83 -12.59
C LEU A 52 -28.44 2.15 -13.66
N ARG A 53 -29.24 2.91 -14.41
CA ARG A 53 -30.03 2.38 -15.53
C ARG A 53 -29.18 1.68 -16.59
N ASN A 54 -27.95 2.14 -16.82
CA ASN A 54 -27.04 1.54 -17.80
C ASN A 54 -26.13 0.48 -17.17
N VAL A 55 -25.67 0.69 -15.94
CA VAL A 55 -24.71 -0.18 -15.27
C VAL A 55 -25.35 -1.45 -14.72
N ILE A 56 -26.57 -1.38 -14.17
CA ILE A 56 -27.24 -2.54 -13.57
C ILE A 56 -27.50 -3.64 -14.62
N PRO A 57 -28.11 -3.35 -15.80
CA PRO A 57 -28.29 -4.38 -16.83
C PRO A 57 -26.97 -4.94 -17.33
N TRP A 58 -25.97 -4.09 -17.55
CA TRP A 58 -24.64 -4.50 -17.98
C TRP A 58 -23.97 -5.46 -16.99
N LEU A 59 -24.09 -5.20 -15.68
CA LEU A 59 -23.59 -6.11 -14.63
C LEU A 59 -24.43 -7.39 -14.53
N ALA A 60 -25.76 -7.27 -14.56
CA ALA A 60 -26.68 -8.38 -14.36
C ALA A 60 -26.59 -9.41 -15.50
N ASN A 61 -26.37 -8.95 -16.72
CA ASN A 61 -26.18 -9.78 -17.91
C ASN A 61 -24.71 -10.20 -18.11
N GLY A 62 -23.89 -10.19 -17.05
CA GLY A 62 -22.47 -10.51 -17.15
C GLY A 62 -22.20 -11.99 -17.46
N VAL A 63 -21.34 -12.27 -18.44
CA VAL A 63 -20.96 -13.61 -18.89
C VAL A 63 -19.53 -13.94 -18.46
N TRP A 64 -19.36 -15.09 -17.79
CA TRP A 64 -18.06 -15.56 -17.27
C TRP A 64 -17.40 -16.65 -18.12
N TYR A 65 -18.12 -17.16 -19.12
CA TYR A 65 -17.69 -18.29 -19.96
C TYR A 65 -17.92 -17.93 -21.43
N ALA A 66 -16.83 -17.65 -22.16
CA ALA A 66 -16.75 -17.41 -23.59
C ALA A 66 -15.26 -17.48 -24.00
N ASP A 67 -14.99 -17.83 -25.25
CA ASP A 67 -13.62 -17.93 -25.79
C ASP A 67 -13.24 -16.69 -26.63
N ASN A 68 -14.21 -15.85 -26.97
CA ASN A 68 -13.98 -14.57 -27.65
C ASN A 68 -15.14 -13.57 -27.39
N LEU A 69 -14.92 -12.32 -27.80
CA LEU A 69 -15.89 -11.24 -27.59
C LEU A 69 -17.20 -11.45 -28.36
N GLN A 70 -17.15 -12.05 -29.56
CA GLN A 70 -18.35 -12.27 -30.37
C GLN A 70 -19.27 -13.28 -29.68
N GLU A 71 -18.72 -14.42 -29.28
CA GLU A 71 -19.43 -15.45 -28.53
C GLU A 71 -20.03 -14.91 -27.23
N CYS A 72 -19.28 -14.08 -26.48
CA CYS A 72 -19.81 -13.43 -25.29
C CYS A 72 -21.07 -12.59 -25.60
N ARG A 73 -21.05 -11.81 -26.69
CA ARG A 73 -22.19 -10.99 -27.10
C ARG A 73 -23.37 -11.84 -27.59
N ASP A 74 -23.09 -12.95 -28.26
CA ASP A 74 -24.12 -13.87 -28.73
C ASP A 74 -24.83 -14.53 -27.52
N ILE A 75 -24.09 -14.92 -26.48
CA ILE A 75 -24.65 -15.44 -25.22
C ILE A 75 -25.51 -14.39 -24.52
N ILE A 76 -25.04 -13.14 -24.43
CA ILE A 76 -25.82 -12.03 -23.84
C ILE A 76 -27.13 -11.83 -24.61
N THR A 77 -27.06 -11.82 -25.95
CA THR A 77 -28.23 -11.65 -26.82
C THR A 77 -29.23 -12.80 -26.65
N ALA A 78 -28.73 -14.03 -26.52
CA ALA A 78 -29.58 -15.20 -26.31
C ALA A 78 -30.30 -15.19 -24.96
N TYR A 79 -29.66 -14.68 -23.90
CA TYR A 79 -30.24 -14.65 -22.56
C TYR A 79 -31.11 -13.43 -22.29
N ALA A 80 -30.69 -12.24 -22.74
CA ALA A 80 -31.30 -10.96 -22.39
C ALA A 80 -32.04 -10.25 -23.54
N GLY A 81 -31.99 -10.82 -24.75
CA GLY A 81 -32.67 -10.31 -25.94
C GLY A 81 -31.80 -9.40 -26.83
N GLU A 82 -32.32 -9.09 -28.02
CA GLU A 82 -31.62 -8.24 -29.00
C GLU A 82 -31.37 -6.83 -28.44
N GLY A 83 -30.12 -6.37 -28.54
CA GLY A 83 -29.69 -5.04 -28.07
C GLY A 83 -29.42 -4.96 -26.56
N ALA A 84 -29.50 -6.07 -25.82
CA ALA A 84 -29.09 -6.11 -24.43
C ALA A 84 -27.58 -5.89 -24.28
N THR A 85 -27.19 -5.14 -23.26
CA THR A 85 -25.78 -4.95 -22.88
C THR A 85 -25.43 -5.87 -21.72
N GLY A 86 -24.20 -6.37 -21.71
CA GLY A 86 -23.68 -7.26 -20.67
C GLY A 86 -22.15 -7.19 -20.58
N ALA A 87 -21.61 -7.44 -19.40
CA ALA A 87 -20.18 -7.46 -19.14
C ALA A 87 -19.56 -8.80 -19.58
N CYS A 88 -18.48 -8.75 -20.36
CA CYS A 88 -17.74 -9.94 -20.76
C CYS A 88 -16.63 -10.28 -19.77
N TRP A 89 -16.99 -10.85 -18.61
CA TRP A 89 -16.05 -11.27 -17.56
C TRP A 89 -15.21 -12.50 -17.93
N ALA A 90 -15.61 -13.25 -18.95
CA ALA A 90 -14.86 -14.40 -19.48
C ALA A 90 -13.40 -14.09 -19.82
N MET A 91 -13.14 -12.88 -20.33
CA MET A 91 -11.80 -12.36 -20.60
C MET A 91 -10.90 -12.34 -19.37
N ILE A 92 -11.45 -12.02 -18.19
CA ILE A 92 -10.69 -12.01 -16.93
C ILE A 92 -10.30 -13.42 -16.52
N ARG A 93 -11.21 -14.38 -16.71
CA ARG A 93 -10.94 -15.80 -16.42
C ARG A 93 -9.83 -16.33 -17.33
N GLU A 94 -9.87 -16.05 -18.63
CA GLU A 94 -8.85 -16.49 -19.58
C GLU A 94 -7.48 -15.87 -19.28
N ARG A 95 -7.46 -14.59 -18.91
CA ARG A 95 -6.23 -13.83 -18.64
C ARG A 95 -5.91 -13.70 -17.15
N TRP A 96 -6.47 -14.55 -16.29
CA TRP A 96 -6.35 -14.45 -14.82
C TRP A 96 -4.89 -14.38 -14.35
N ASN A 97 -4.04 -15.25 -14.91
CA ASN A 97 -2.62 -15.28 -14.56
C ASN A 97 -1.89 -13.98 -14.93
N GLN A 98 -2.29 -13.31 -16.01
CA GLN A 98 -1.71 -12.01 -16.40
C GLN A 98 -2.17 -10.88 -15.47
N PHE A 99 -3.38 -10.94 -14.90
CA PHE A 99 -3.80 -9.98 -13.88
C PHE A 99 -3.03 -10.12 -12.55
N ILE A 100 -2.67 -11.35 -12.17
CA ILE A 100 -1.94 -11.61 -10.92
C ILE A 100 -0.44 -11.38 -11.09
N PHE A 101 0.16 -11.96 -12.12
CA PHE A 101 1.61 -12.00 -12.30
C PHE A 101 2.12 -10.97 -13.32
N GLY A 102 1.23 -10.23 -13.99
CA GLY A 102 1.62 -9.27 -15.02
C GLY A 102 2.27 -9.96 -16.22
N LEU A 103 3.37 -9.37 -16.70
CA LEU A 103 4.18 -9.86 -17.82
C LEU A 103 5.26 -10.86 -17.40
N TYR A 104 5.18 -11.39 -16.19
CA TYR A 104 6.16 -12.36 -15.70
C TYR A 104 6.10 -13.66 -16.53
N PRO A 105 7.24 -14.30 -16.83
CA PRO A 105 7.26 -15.58 -17.55
C PRO A 105 6.47 -16.67 -16.79
N GLN A 106 5.70 -17.47 -17.54
CA GLN A 106 4.73 -18.42 -16.96
C GLN A 106 5.39 -19.55 -16.18
N ASP A 107 6.54 -20.02 -16.64
CA ASP A 107 7.39 -21.03 -16.01
C ASP A 107 7.96 -20.56 -14.66
N LEU A 108 8.02 -19.24 -14.45
CA LEU A 108 8.63 -18.62 -13.29
C LEU A 108 7.61 -18.08 -12.27
N TYR A 109 6.30 -18.28 -12.46
CA TYR A 109 5.25 -17.76 -11.54
C TYR A 109 5.41 -18.16 -10.08
N TRP A 110 6.08 -19.28 -9.81
CA TRP A 110 6.39 -19.70 -8.45
C TRP A 110 7.25 -18.67 -7.70
N ARG A 111 8.05 -17.86 -8.39
CA ARG A 111 8.95 -16.85 -7.79
C ARG A 111 8.17 -15.71 -7.12
N PRO A 112 7.32 -14.93 -7.81
CA PRO A 112 6.43 -13.97 -7.17
C PRO A 112 5.47 -14.60 -6.15
N ALA A 113 4.98 -15.82 -6.42
CA ALA A 113 4.08 -16.51 -5.49
C ALA A 113 4.75 -16.81 -4.14
N VAL A 114 5.98 -17.36 -4.18
CA VAL A 114 6.79 -17.61 -2.97
C VAL A 114 7.16 -16.30 -2.28
N ALA A 115 7.56 -15.27 -3.03
CA ALA A 115 7.84 -13.96 -2.46
C ALA A 115 6.61 -13.39 -1.72
N PHE A 116 5.42 -13.48 -2.33
CA PHE A 116 4.16 -13.04 -1.72
C PHE A 116 3.82 -13.83 -0.45
N VAL A 117 3.99 -15.16 -0.45
CA VAL A 117 3.78 -15.98 0.76
C VAL A 117 4.79 -15.62 1.86
N LEU A 118 6.06 -15.42 1.49
CA LEU A 118 7.11 -15.00 2.42
C LEU A 118 6.87 -13.60 2.98
N LEU A 119 6.21 -12.71 2.24
CA LEU A 119 5.81 -11.39 2.73
C LEU A 119 4.91 -11.53 3.97
N PHE A 120 3.90 -12.39 3.92
CA PHE A 120 3.02 -12.61 5.08
C PHE A 120 3.77 -13.23 6.25
N ALA A 121 4.69 -14.16 5.99
CA ALA A 121 5.55 -14.73 7.03
C ALA A 121 6.47 -13.66 7.65
N ALA A 122 6.99 -12.73 6.84
CA ALA A 122 7.84 -11.63 7.27
C ALA A 122 7.07 -10.55 8.05
N ILE A 123 5.79 -10.32 7.75
CA ILE A 123 4.93 -9.35 8.45
C ILE A 123 4.33 -9.96 9.74
N ALA A 124 4.13 -11.28 9.79
CA ALA A 124 3.54 -11.98 10.92
C ALA A 124 4.09 -11.58 12.31
N PRO A 125 5.42 -11.48 12.56
CA PRO A 125 5.95 -11.09 13.87
C PRO A 125 5.63 -9.64 14.26
N VAL A 126 5.37 -8.75 13.29
CA VAL A 126 4.98 -7.36 13.52
C VAL A 126 3.49 -7.28 13.87
N LEU A 127 2.65 -8.07 13.18
CA LEU A 127 1.21 -8.08 13.33
C LEU A 127 0.73 -8.86 14.57
N PHE A 128 1.38 -9.98 14.88
CA PHE A 128 0.94 -10.92 15.90
C PHE A 128 1.98 -11.03 17.05
N PRO A 129 1.69 -10.48 18.24
CA PRO A 129 2.61 -10.55 19.39
C PRO A 129 2.94 -11.96 19.88
N LYS A 130 2.15 -12.97 19.48
CA LYS A 130 2.34 -14.38 19.85
C LYS A 130 3.39 -15.11 19.00
N VAL A 131 3.83 -14.51 17.90
CA VAL A 131 4.81 -15.10 16.98
C VAL A 131 6.22 -14.95 17.56
N PRO A 132 7.10 -15.97 17.42
CA PRO A 132 8.45 -15.93 17.98
C PRO A 132 9.26 -14.75 17.43
N ARG A 133 9.94 -14.02 18.32
CA ARG A 133 10.76 -12.84 17.97
C ARG A 133 11.91 -13.15 17.00
N GLN A 134 12.33 -14.41 16.90
CA GLN A 134 13.34 -14.85 15.93
C GLN A 134 12.90 -14.61 14.48
N MET A 135 11.59 -14.60 14.20
CA MET A 135 11.08 -14.31 12.85
C MET A 135 11.32 -12.85 12.42
N LEU A 136 11.69 -11.93 13.32
CA LEU A 136 12.10 -10.57 12.94
C LEU A 136 13.35 -10.57 12.05
N TRP A 137 14.19 -11.62 12.11
CA TRP A 137 15.28 -11.80 11.14
C TRP A 137 14.77 -12.00 9.72
N LEU A 138 13.67 -12.74 9.56
CA LEU A 138 13.03 -12.87 8.25
C LEU A 138 12.54 -11.51 7.77
N THR A 139 11.90 -10.70 8.64
CA THR A 139 11.48 -9.33 8.29
C THR A 139 12.65 -8.47 7.82
N LEU A 140 13.80 -8.56 8.50
CA LEU A 140 15.00 -7.79 8.18
C LEU A 140 15.59 -8.17 6.81
N PHE A 141 15.67 -9.47 6.51
CA PHE A 141 16.29 -9.97 5.28
C PHE A 141 15.31 -10.14 4.11
N TYR A 142 14.00 -10.07 4.37
CA TYR A 142 12.97 -10.25 3.35
C TYR A 142 13.14 -9.34 2.12
N PRO A 143 13.50 -8.05 2.23
CA PRO A 143 13.71 -7.22 1.03
C PRO A 143 14.77 -7.78 0.08
N ALA A 144 15.88 -8.31 0.62
CA ALA A 144 16.94 -8.95 -0.16
C ALA A 144 16.48 -10.29 -0.76
N ILE A 145 15.72 -11.08 0.00
CA ILE A 145 15.12 -12.35 -0.46
C ILE A 145 14.10 -12.10 -1.57
N ALA A 146 13.22 -11.11 -1.41
CA ALA A 146 12.20 -10.73 -2.38
C ALA A 146 12.84 -10.19 -3.67
N PHE A 147 13.88 -9.37 -3.56
CA PHE A 147 14.67 -8.91 -4.70
C PHE A 147 15.25 -10.10 -5.48
N PHE A 148 15.92 -11.02 -4.79
CA PHE A 148 16.49 -12.22 -5.40
C PHE A 148 15.42 -13.12 -6.03
N LEU A 149 14.28 -13.32 -5.36
CA LEU A 149 13.19 -14.12 -5.91
C LEU A 149 12.57 -13.46 -7.14
N ILE A 150 12.25 -12.17 -7.11
CA ILE A 150 11.49 -11.55 -8.21
C ILE A 150 12.39 -11.24 -9.42
N TRP A 151 13.59 -10.68 -9.22
CA TRP A 151 14.49 -10.30 -10.32
C TRP A 151 15.47 -11.41 -10.68
N GLY A 152 15.91 -12.22 -9.72
CA GLY A 152 16.87 -13.29 -9.98
C GLY A 152 18.28 -12.77 -10.13
N GLY A 153 19.08 -13.43 -10.98
CA GLY A 153 20.52 -13.18 -11.07
C GLY A 153 21.29 -13.94 -9.99
N SER A 154 22.49 -13.45 -9.69
CA SER A 154 23.41 -14.08 -8.74
C SER A 154 22.92 -13.91 -7.29
N ILE A 155 22.99 -14.96 -6.47
CA ILE A 155 22.72 -14.86 -5.02
C ILE A 155 23.72 -13.92 -4.33
N TRP A 156 24.89 -13.73 -4.94
CA TRP A 156 25.92 -12.86 -4.41
C TRP A 156 25.54 -11.38 -4.49
N THR A 157 24.71 -10.96 -5.45
CA THR A 157 24.28 -9.56 -5.57
C THR A 157 23.61 -9.04 -4.29
N PRO A 158 22.52 -9.65 -3.77
CA PRO A 158 21.92 -9.21 -2.51
C PRO A 158 22.83 -9.42 -1.30
N ILE A 159 23.66 -10.46 -1.28
CA ILE A 159 24.57 -10.73 -0.15
C ILE A 159 25.64 -9.65 -0.05
N VAL A 160 26.33 -9.35 -1.16
CA VAL A 160 27.40 -8.34 -1.22
C VAL A 160 26.84 -6.93 -1.02
N ALA A 161 25.62 -6.67 -1.49
CA ALA A 161 24.92 -5.43 -1.19
C ALA A 161 24.70 -5.27 0.32
N MET A 162 24.30 -6.34 1.01
CA MET A 162 24.18 -6.33 2.48
C MET A 162 25.53 -6.19 3.20
N LEU A 163 26.62 -6.69 2.63
CA LEU A 163 27.97 -6.49 3.18
C LEU A 163 28.36 -5.01 3.26
N GLY A 164 27.79 -4.13 2.41
CA GLY A 164 28.00 -2.68 2.50
C GLY A 164 27.60 -2.10 3.87
N PHE A 165 26.54 -2.63 4.51
CA PHE A 165 26.19 -2.25 5.88
C PHE A 165 27.21 -2.79 6.91
N GLY A 166 27.82 -3.94 6.63
CA GLY A 166 28.95 -4.47 7.40
C GLY A 166 30.19 -3.57 7.29
N VAL A 167 30.51 -3.10 6.07
CA VAL A 167 31.58 -2.12 5.81
C VAL A 167 31.32 -0.82 6.56
N MET A 168 30.10 -0.30 6.52
CA MET A 168 29.68 0.86 7.31
C MET A 168 29.97 0.67 8.79
N MET A 169 29.53 -0.47 9.35
CA MET A 169 29.66 -0.77 10.77
C MET A 169 31.12 -0.96 11.18
N LEU A 170 31.92 -1.61 10.34
CA LEU A 170 33.34 -1.82 10.56
C LEU A 170 34.09 -0.48 10.54
N ALA A 171 33.87 0.34 9.51
CA ALA A 171 34.44 1.67 9.40
C ALA A 171 34.08 2.53 10.61
N TYR A 172 32.81 2.54 11.03
CA TYR A 172 32.38 3.23 12.24
C TYR A 172 33.11 2.73 13.49
N ARG A 173 33.17 1.41 13.71
CA ARG A 173 33.82 0.78 14.88
C ARG A 173 35.31 1.12 14.97
N VAL A 174 36.01 1.16 13.83
CA VAL A 174 37.44 1.48 13.79
C VAL A 174 37.66 2.98 14.02
N LEU A 175 36.84 3.85 13.42
CA LEU A 175 37.07 5.30 13.43
C LEU A 175 36.55 6.00 14.68
N VAL A 176 35.52 5.46 15.35
CA VAL A 176 34.86 6.13 16.48
C VAL A 176 35.80 6.46 17.64
N GLY A 177 36.81 5.62 17.87
CA GLY A 177 37.81 5.84 18.93
C GLY A 177 38.77 7.00 18.65
N PHE A 178 38.94 7.38 17.38
CA PHE A 178 39.91 8.40 16.95
C PHE A 178 39.24 9.72 16.55
N THR A 179 38.09 9.67 15.88
CA THR A 179 37.46 10.85 15.26
C THR A 179 36.21 11.33 16.00
N GLY A 180 35.74 10.59 17.00
CA GLY A 180 34.46 10.83 17.66
C GLY A 180 33.26 10.33 16.83
N VAL A 181 32.08 10.32 17.46
CA VAL A 181 30.87 9.63 16.98
C VAL A 181 30.35 10.19 15.65
N THR A 182 30.28 11.52 15.52
CA THR A 182 29.69 12.19 14.35
C THR A 182 30.52 11.98 13.09
N VAL A 183 31.83 12.24 13.18
CA VAL A 183 32.76 12.10 12.06
C VAL A 183 32.88 10.63 11.65
N ALA A 184 32.98 9.71 12.62
CA ALA A 184 33.02 8.28 12.32
C ALA A 184 31.73 7.78 11.65
N GLY A 185 30.57 8.33 12.03
CA GLY A 185 29.29 8.02 11.39
C GLY A 185 29.28 8.44 9.92
N VAL A 186 29.68 9.68 9.63
CA VAL A 186 29.76 10.19 8.25
C VAL A 186 30.75 9.38 7.41
N LEU A 187 31.96 9.13 7.93
CA LEU A 187 32.97 8.34 7.23
C LEU A 187 32.52 6.89 7.02
N GLY A 188 31.79 6.29 7.96
CA GLY A 188 31.19 4.97 7.80
C GLY A 188 30.17 4.93 6.67
N VAL A 189 29.27 5.92 6.59
CA VAL A 189 28.30 6.04 5.49
C VAL A 189 29.02 6.22 4.16
N LEU A 190 30.05 7.09 4.11
CA LEU A 190 30.86 7.29 2.90
C LEU A 190 31.53 5.98 2.46
N ALA A 191 32.10 5.20 3.39
CA ALA A 191 32.69 3.90 3.07
C ALA A 191 31.67 2.92 2.48
N ALA A 192 30.44 2.91 3.00
CA ALA A 192 29.36 2.08 2.46
C ALA A 192 28.93 2.52 1.06
N VAL A 193 28.81 3.84 0.82
CA VAL A 193 28.52 4.40 -0.49
C VAL A 193 29.62 4.06 -1.49
N LEU A 194 30.89 4.20 -1.11
CA LEU A 194 32.02 3.81 -1.97
C LEU A 194 32.01 2.31 -2.26
N TRP A 195 31.63 1.47 -1.29
CA TRP A 195 31.43 0.04 -1.51
C TRP A 195 30.36 -0.21 -2.57
N TRP A 196 29.16 0.33 -2.42
CA TRP A 196 28.07 0.12 -3.37
C TRP A 196 28.33 0.68 -4.77
N LEU A 197 29.07 1.79 -4.87
CA LEU A 197 29.37 2.43 -6.15
C LEU A 197 30.51 1.75 -6.92
N PHE A 198 31.53 1.23 -6.24
CA PHE A 198 32.76 0.81 -6.90
C PHE A 198 33.19 -0.63 -6.63
N ALA A 199 32.83 -1.21 -5.48
CA ALA A 199 33.31 -2.54 -5.07
C ALA A 199 32.24 -3.63 -5.24
N ASP A 200 30.99 -3.32 -4.96
CA ASP A 200 29.88 -4.27 -4.87
C ASP A 200 29.74 -5.14 -6.12
N ALA A 201 29.58 -4.51 -7.29
CA ALA A 201 29.43 -5.21 -8.55
C ALA A 201 30.63 -6.12 -8.86
N ALA A 202 31.85 -5.63 -8.66
CA ALA A 202 33.08 -6.40 -8.92
C ALA A 202 33.21 -7.61 -8.00
N VAL A 203 32.87 -7.46 -6.71
CA VAL A 203 32.90 -8.55 -5.73
C VAL A 203 31.79 -9.56 -6.01
N ALA A 204 30.58 -9.11 -6.30
CA ALA A 204 29.44 -9.97 -6.62
C ALA A 204 29.70 -10.79 -7.89
N GLU A 205 30.24 -10.18 -8.95
CA GLU A 205 30.64 -10.88 -10.17
C GLU A 205 31.80 -11.85 -9.94
N GLY A 206 32.82 -11.44 -9.18
CA GLY A 206 33.95 -12.30 -8.84
C GLY A 206 33.49 -13.57 -8.11
N LEU A 207 32.59 -13.41 -7.13
CA LEU A 207 31.99 -14.53 -6.41
C LEU A 207 31.06 -15.36 -7.30
N ALA A 208 30.29 -14.74 -8.19
CA ALA A 208 29.43 -15.45 -9.14
C ALA A 208 30.23 -16.33 -10.11
N ARG A 209 31.42 -15.88 -10.55
CA ARG A 209 32.32 -16.68 -11.38
C ARG A 209 32.92 -17.85 -10.61
N ALA A 210 33.23 -17.66 -9.31
CA ALA A 210 33.78 -18.72 -8.47
C ALA A 210 32.72 -19.75 -8.05
N LEU A 211 31.50 -19.30 -7.74
CA LEU A 211 30.38 -20.14 -7.34
C LEU A 211 29.10 -19.63 -8.01
N PRO A 212 28.73 -20.19 -9.19
CA PRO A 212 27.59 -19.73 -9.98
C PRO A 212 26.27 -20.23 -9.39
N ILE A 213 25.86 -19.64 -8.26
CA ILE A 213 24.55 -19.84 -7.65
C ILE A 213 23.68 -18.63 -7.99
N GLY A 214 22.63 -18.85 -8.77
CA GLY A 214 21.72 -17.81 -9.18
C GLY A 214 20.45 -18.34 -9.80
N LEU A 215 19.48 -17.46 -9.97
CA LEU A 215 18.25 -17.70 -10.73
C LEU A 215 18.34 -16.97 -12.07
N GLU A 216 17.52 -17.38 -13.04
CA GLU A 216 17.39 -16.65 -14.30
C GLU A 216 17.00 -15.19 -14.03
N SER A 217 17.75 -14.25 -14.61
CA SER A 217 17.50 -12.83 -14.46
C SER A 217 16.28 -12.42 -15.29
N VAL A 218 15.26 -11.87 -14.63
CA VAL A 218 14.12 -11.24 -15.27
C VAL A 218 14.36 -9.74 -15.30
N GLY A 219 14.50 -9.17 -16.50
CA GLY A 219 14.69 -7.74 -16.70
C GLY A 219 13.49 -6.95 -16.17
N SER A 220 13.78 -5.95 -15.36
CA SER A 220 12.79 -4.97 -14.89
C SER A 220 13.55 -3.71 -14.55
N ASP A 221 14.06 -3.11 -15.62
CA ASP A 221 15.13 -2.12 -15.63
C ASP A 221 14.67 -0.75 -15.07
N GLU A 222 13.38 -0.61 -14.78
CA GLU A 222 12.72 0.67 -14.53
C GLU A 222 12.17 0.83 -13.09
N LEU A 223 12.29 -0.18 -12.22
CA LEU A 223 11.79 -0.15 -10.83
C LEU A 223 12.73 0.55 -9.82
N GLY A 224 13.97 0.91 -10.23
CA GLY A 224 14.95 1.55 -9.35
C GLY A 224 14.50 2.92 -8.81
N GLY A 225 13.83 3.73 -9.63
CA GLY A 225 13.31 5.04 -9.22
C GLY A 225 12.21 4.95 -8.17
N PHE A 226 11.34 3.94 -8.26
CA PHE A 226 10.26 3.70 -7.29
C PHE A 226 10.81 3.35 -5.90
N LEU A 227 11.82 2.49 -5.83
CA LEU A 227 12.46 2.10 -4.56
C LEU A 227 13.13 3.29 -3.86
N LEU A 228 13.81 4.16 -4.63
CA LEU A 228 14.43 5.36 -4.09
C LEU A 228 13.39 6.35 -3.54
N ALA A 229 12.29 6.55 -4.28
CA ALA A 229 11.18 7.39 -3.81
C ALA A 229 10.56 6.85 -2.52
N LEU A 230 10.27 5.54 -2.46
CA LEU A 230 9.75 4.88 -1.26
C LEU A 230 10.71 5.07 -0.06
N ALA A 231 12.02 4.88 -0.26
CA ALA A 231 13.01 5.08 0.79
C ALA A 231 13.02 6.53 1.31
N ALA A 232 12.96 7.52 0.41
CA ALA A 232 12.91 8.93 0.78
C ALA A 232 11.65 9.28 1.57
N TYR A 233 10.47 8.81 1.13
CA TYR A 233 9.22 9.05 1.85
C TYR A 233 9.21 8.38 3.24
N LEU A 234 9.71 7.15 3.36
CA LEU A 234 9.81 6.47 4.65
C LEU A 234 10.77 7.17 5.61
N ALA A 235 11.91 7.66 5.11
CA ALA A 235 12.87 8.42 5.92
C ALA A 235 12.21 9.68 6.51
N GLU A 236 11.44 10.41 5.70
CA GLU A 236 10.74 11.62 6.13
C GLU A 236 9.62 11.32 7.15
N VAL A 237 8.89 10.22 6.98
CA VAL A 237 7.88 9.76 7.94
C VAL A 237 8.49 9.40 9.29
N ILE A 238 9.64 8.74 9.31
CA ILE A 238 10.36 8.40 10.55
C ILE A 238 10.90 9.68 11.21
N ARG A 239 11.46 10.60 10.42
CA ARG A 239 11.91 11.91 10.90
C ARG A 239 10.76 12.71 11.52
N GLY A 240 9.60 12.71 10.89
CA GLY A 240 8.37 13.32 11.39
C GLY A 240 7.91 12.71 12.73
N GLY A 241 7.99 11.39 12.87
CA GLY A 241 7.67 10.70 14.14
C GLY A 241 8.64 11.03 15.27
N LEU A 242 9.95 11.17 14.96
CA LEU A 242 10.96 11.61 15.93
C LEU A 242 10.70 13.07 16.39
N ALA A 243 10.31 13.95 15.47
CA ALA A 243 10.01 15.34 15.75
C ALA A 243 8.71 15.54 16.55
N ALA A 244 7.78 14.58 16.46
CA ALA A 244 6.50 14.61 17.19
C ALA A 244 6.65 14.20 18.67
N LEU A 245 7.79 13.64 19.09
CA LEU A 245 7.99 13.19 20.45
C LEU A 245 8.17 14.40 21.41
N PRO A 246 7.50 14.43 22.57
CA PRO A 246 7.68 15.50 23.56
C PRO A 246 9.13 15.60 24.03
N ARG A 247 9.66 16.82 24.15
CA ARG A 247 11.04 17.06 24.63
C ARG A 247 11.32 16.44 26.00
N GLY A 248 10.30 16.36 26.87
CA GLY A 248 10.41 15.72 28.17
C GLY A 248 10.85 14.26 28.15
N GLN A 249 10.63 13.51 27.05
CA GLN A 249 11.15 12.14 26.91
C GLN A 249 12.67 12.12 26.75
N TYR A 250 13.24 13.10 26.04
CA TYR A 250 14.68 13.27 25.91
C TYR A 250 15.28 13.74 27.25
N GLU A 251 14.67 14.74 27.88
CA GLU A 251 15.10 15.27 29.19
C GLU A 251 15.03 14.20 30.30
N ALA A 252 14.01 13.33 30.28
CA ALA A 252 13.90 12.22 31.22
C ALA A 252 14.97 11.15 30.99
N ALA A 253 15.29 10.83 29.73
CA ALA A 253 16.37 9.90 29.41
C ALA A 253 17.74 10.44 29.88
N ASP A 254 17.96 11.75 29.69
CA ASP A 254 19.17 12.44 30.15
C ASP A 254 19.23 12.49 31.69
N ALA A 255 18.11 12.76 32.37
CA ALA A 255 18.03 12.75 33.83
C ALA A 255 18.30 11.37 34.45
N LEU A 256 17.98 10.29 33.71
CA LEU A 256 18.32 8.92 34.08
C LEU A 256 19.79 8.55 33.75
N GLY A 257 20.55 9.47 33.16
CA GLY A 257 21.96 9.25 32.78
C GLY A 257 22.13 8.19 31.68
N LEU A 258 21.10 7.98 30.84
CA LEU A 258 21.19 7.03 29.74
C LEU A 258 22.10 7.59 28.65
N ASP A 259 23.02 6.76 28.14
CA ASP A 259 23.75 7.13 26.92
C ASP A 259 22.78 7.19 25.73
N TYR A 260 23.17 7.96 24.70
CA TYR A 260 22.37 8.18 23.49
C TYR A 260 21.82 6.89 22.89
N TRP A 261 22.60 5.80 22.84
CA TRP A 261 22.16 4.54 22.23
C TRP A 261 21.16 3.79 23.10
N ARG A 262 21.34 3.83 24.43
CA ARG A 262 20.33 3.30 25.38
C ARG A 262 19.05 4.11 25.32
N ALA A 263 19.14 5.45 25.35
CA ALA A 263 18.00 6.34 25.24
C ALA A 263 17.24 6.11 23.92
N GLN A 264 17.96 6.03 22.80
CA GLN A 264 17.39 5.79 21.49
C GLN A 264 16.68 4.44 21.41
N ARG A 265 17.32 3.36 21.87
CA ARG A 265 16.78 2.00 21.77
C ARG A 265 15.61 1.74 22.71
N LEU A 266 15.67 2.26 23.93
CA LEU A 266 14.73 1.90 25.00
C LEU A 266 13.53 2.86 25.08
N ILE A 267 13.72 4.14 24.75
CA ILE A 267 12.73 5.19 25.00
C ILE A 267 12.29 5.85 23.69
N ILE A 268 13.22 6.48 22.97
CA ILE A 268 12.87 7.41 21.88
C ILE A 268 12.39 6.66 20.64
N LEU A 269 13.16 5.71 20.11
CA LEU A 269 12.84 5.02 18.85
C LEU A 269 11.55 4.19 18.93
N PRO A 270 11.26 3.40 19.98
CA PRO A 270 10.01 2.67 20.08
C PRO A 270 8.78 3.58 20.06
N GLN A 271 8.85 4.74 20.71
CA GLN A 271 7.76 5.73 20.72
C GLN A 271 7.63 6.43 19.37
N ALA A 272 8.73 6.89 18.79
CA ALA A 272 8.74 7.55 17.48
C ALA A 272 8.19 6.63 16.38
N LEU A 273 8.61 5.36 16.35
CA LEU A 273 8.08 4.38 15.40
C LEU A 273 6.57 4.17 15.59
N LYS A 274 6.10 4.12 16.84
CA LYS A 274 4.66 3.99 17.14
C LYS A 274 3.85 5.18 16.62
N ILE A 275 4.39 6.40 16.73
CA ILE A 275 3.79 7.62 16.18
C ILE A 275 3.80 7.60 14.63
N SER A 276 4.86 7.06 14.02
CA SER A 276 5.00 6.98 12.55
C SER A 276 4.13 5.91 11.90
N ILE A 277 3.66 4.87 12.62
CA ILE A 277 2.90 3.74 12.03
C ILE A 277 1.74 4.18 11.13
N PRO A 278 0.81 5.08 11.54
CA PRO A 278 -0.30 5.50 10.69
C PRO A 278 0.18 6.20 9.41
N ALA A 279 1.21 7.04 9.52
CA ALA A 279 1.80 7.74 8.38
C ALA A 279 2.51 6.76 7.43
N ILE A 280 3.21 5.74 7.94
CA ILE A 280 3.83 4.69 7.13
C ILE A 280 2.77 3.98 6.28
N VAL A 281 1.65 3.57 6.89
CA VAL A 281 0.58 2.88 6.17
C VAL A 281 -0.10 3.80 5.17
N SER A 282 -0.33 5.08 5.52
CA SER A 282 -0.89 6.07 4.59
C SER A 282 0.02 6.31 3.38
N THR A 283 1.32 6.46 3.60
CA THR A 283 2.32 6.58 2.53
C THR A 283 2.35 5.33 1.66
N PHE A 284 2.28 4.14 2.25
CA PHE A 284 2.23 2.89 1.48
C PHE A 284 0.95 2.79 0.62
N ILE A 285 -0.22 3.16 1.15
CA ILE A 285 -1.47 3.23 0.38
C ILE A 285 -1.35 4.24 -0.76
N GLY A 286 -0.76 5.42 -0.49
CA GLY A 286 -0.48 6.44 -1.51
C GLY A 286 0.42 5.89 -2.61
N LEU A 287 1.57 5.33 -2.24
CA LEU A 287 2.53 4.75 -3.18
C LEU A 287 1.95 3.60 -3.98
N PHE A 288 1.17 2.71 -3.35
CA PHE A 288 0.48 1.64 -4.05
C PHE A 288 -0.44 2.20 -5.14
N LYS A 289 -1.17 3.29 -4.87
CA LYS A 289 -1.97 3.97 -5.89
C LYS A 289 -1.09 4.66 -6.94
N ASP A 290 -0.01 5.30 -6.52
CA ASP A 290 0.91 6.03 -7.40
C ASP A 290 1.70 5.10 -8.34
N THR A 291 1.82 3.80 -8.03
CA THR A 291 2.34 2.81 -9.00
C THR A 291 1.55 2.86 -10.31
N THR A 292 0.27 3.23 -10.27
CA THR A 292 -0.51 3.36 -11.50
C THR A 292 -0.17 4.60 -12.32
N LEU A 293 0.39 5.64 -11.70
CA LEU A 293 0.84 6.86 -12.39
C LEU A 293 2.13 6.61 -13.18
N VAL A 294 2.95 5.68 -12.69
CA VAL A 294 4.16 5.19 -13.37
C VAL A 294 3.82 4.58 -14.74
N SER A 295 2.60 4.07 -14.92
CA SER A 295 2.11 3.60 -16.20
C SER A 295 2.08 4.68 -17.29
N PHE A 296 2.06 5.98 -16.96
CA PHE A 296 2.17 7.04 -17.96
C PHE A 296 3.59 7.21 -18.51
N VAL A 297 4.62 6.80 -17.75
CA VAL A 297 6.05 6.91 -18.10
C VAL A 297 6.56 5.66 -18.86
N ALA A 298 5.65 4.92 -19.50
CA ALA A 298 5.91 3.72 -20.32
C ALA A 298 6.19 2.40 -19.58
N LEU A 299 6.07 2.37 -18.24
CA LEU A 299 6.04 1.13 -17.47
C LEU A 299 4.73 0.36 -17.67
N LEU A 300 4.85 -0.96 -17.79
CA LEU A 300 3.72 -1.87 -17.96
C LEU A 300 3.20 -2.32 -16.59
N ASP A 301 2.56 -1.39 -15.87
CA ASP A 301 1.88 -1.68 -14.60
C ASP A 301 0.62 -2.54 -14.79
N PRO A 302 0.07 -3.17 -13.75
CA PRO A 302 -1.15 -3.98 -13.86
C PRO A 302 -2.32 -3.27 -14.57
N LEU A 303 -2.43 -1.94 -14.46
CA LEU A 303 -3.46 -1.16 -15.17
C LEU A 303 -3.17 -0.94 -16.67
N ARG A 304 -1.93 -0.66 -17.09
CA ARG A 304 -1.59 -0.40 -18.51
C ARG A 304 -1.04 -1.63 -19.22
N GLY A 305 -0.19 -2.41 -18.57
CA GLY A 305 0.36 -3.67 -19.05
C GLY A 305 -0.75 -4.64 -19.44
N VAL A 306 -1.60 -5.02 -18.49
CA VAL A 306 -2.66 -6.00 -18.77
C VAL A 306 -3.69 -5.45 -19.75
N THR A 307 -4.14 -4.20 -19.61
CA THR A 307 -5.12 -3.63 -20.55
C THR A 307 -4.57 -3.45 -21.97
N SER A 308 -3.29 -3.13 -22.14
CA SER A 308 -2.68 -2.99 -23.47
C SER A 308 -2.49 -4.35 -24.16
N VAL A 309 -2.09 -5.39 -23.43
CA VAL A 309 -1.97 -6.76 -23.94
C VAL A 309 -3.32 -7.30 -24.38
N VAL A 310 -4.34 -7.09 -23.55
CA VAL A 310 -5.71 -7.53 -23.86
C VAL A 310 -6.27 -6.83 -25.09
N ARG A 311 -5.94 -5.54 -25.26
CA ARG A 311 -6.33 -4.79 -26.46
C ARG A 311 -5.57 -5.20 -27.71
N ALA A 312 -4.38 -5.76 -27.57
CA ALA A 312 -3.60 -6.31 -28.68
C ALA A 312 -4.15 -7.68 -29.14
N ASP A 313 -4.92 -8.36 -28.29
CA ASP A 313 -5.58 -9.61 -28.63
C ASP A 313 -6.76 -9.39 -29.59
N LEU A 314 -6.75 -10.10 -30.71
CA LEU A 314 -7.81 -10.04 -31.71
C LEU A 314 -9.12 -10.65 -31.19
N ALA A 315 -9.07 -11.64 -30.29
CA ALA A 315 -10.25 -12.31 -29.74
C ALA A 315 -11.09 -11.40 -28.83
N TRP A 316 -10.44 -10.45 -28.15
CA TRP A 316 -11.06 -9.55 -27.17
C TRP A 316 -11.08 -8.08 -27.60
N LYS A 317 -10.79 -7.82 -28.89
CA LYS A 317 -10.74 -6.48 -29.47
C LYS A 317 -12.10 -5.78 -29.36
N GLY A 318 -12.19 -4.79 -28.48
CA GLY A 318 -13.41 -4.01 -28.21
C GLY A 318 -13.89 -4.05 -26.76
N ILE A 319 -13.24 -4.83 -25.89
CA ILE A 319 -13.41 -4.76 -24.44
C ILE A 319 -12.62 -3.57 -23.89
N TYR A 320 -13.29 -2.70 -23.14
CA TYR A 320 -12.68 -1.50 -22.57
C TYR A 320 -12.93 -1.35 -21.08
N TRP A 321 -14.18 -1.52 -20.62
CA TRP A 321 -14.58 -1.18 -19.26
C TRP A 321 -14.30 -2.31 -18.27
N GLU A 322 -14.46 -3.55 -18.70
CA GLU A 322 -14.29 -4.77 -17.92
C GLU A 322 -12.92 -4.83 -17.21
N PRO A 323 -11.77 -4.70 -17.91
CA PRO A 323 -10.48 -4.79 -17.24
C PRO A 323 -10.21 -3.60 -16.31
N TYR A 324 -10.68 -2.39 -16.63
CA TYR A 324 -10.52 -1.22 -15.74
C TYR A 324 -11.37 -1.34 -14.47
N ILE A 325 -12.63 -1.76 -14.59
CA ILE A 325 -13.51 -1.96 -13.44
C ILE A 325 -12.95 -3.06 -12.55
N PHE A 326 -12.47 -4.16 -13.15
CA PHE A 326 -11.89 -5.26 -12.39
C PHE A 326 -10.62 -4.86 -11.63
N VAL A 327 -9.65 -4.23 -12.31
CA VAL A 327 -8.43 -3.76 -11.64
C VAL A 327 -8.77 -2.68 -10.61
N GLY A 328 -9.70 -1.76 -10.91
CA GLY A 328 -10.20 -0.78 -9.95
C GLY A 328 -10.80 -1.42 -8.70
N ALA A 329 -11.56 -2.50 -8.85
CA ALA A 329 -12.11 -3.26 -7.74
C ALA A 329 -11.01 -3.94 -6.90
N ILE A 330 -10.00 -4.53 -7.54
CA ILE A 330 -8.83 -5.09 -6.84
C ILE A 330 -8.11 -4.01 -6.02
N PHE A 331 -7.81 -2.86 -6.65
CA PHE A 331 -7.18 -1.73 -5.98
C PHE A 331 -8.03 -1.22 -4.82
N PHE A 332 -9.35 -1.15 -5.00
CA PHE A 332 -10.27 -0.75 -3.93
C PHE A 332 -10.22 -1.73 -2.76
N ILE A 333 -10.34 -3.04 -3.01
CA ILE A 333 -10.32 -4.08 -1.96
C ILE A 333 -9.01 -4.02 -1.18
N ILE A 334 -7.87 -3.94 -1.87
CA ILE A 334 -6.54 -3.90 -1.26
C ILE A 334 -6.36 -2.60 -0.45
N CYS A 335 -6.61 -1.44 -1.05
CA CYS A 335 -6.49 -0.14 -0.36
C CYS A 335 -7.45 -0.04 0.84
N PHE A 336 -8.69 -0.49 0.68
CA PHE A 336 -9.68 -0.50 1.73
C PHE A 336 -9.27 -1.44 2.88
N GLY A 337 -8.79 -2.64 2.56
CA GLY A 337 -8.25 -3.59 3.53
C GLY A 337 -7.10 -2.99 4.35
N MET A 338 -6.11 -2.41 3.66
CA MET A 338 -4.98 -1.72 4.31
C MET A 338 -5.43 -0.54 5.17
N SER A 339 -6.37 0.27 4.69
CA SER A 339 -6.92 1.42 5.43
C SER A 339 -7.64 0.97 6.70
N ARG A 340 -8.50 -0.05 6.63
CA ARG A 340 -9.21 -0.61 7.80
C ARG A 340 -8.24 -1.21 8.80
N TYR A 341 -7.21 -1.91 8.33
CA TYR A 341 -6.16 -2.43 9.18
C TYR A 341 -5.35 -1.32 9.87
N SER A 342 -5.03 -0.24 9.17
CA SER A 342 -4.38 0.96 9.74
C SER A 342 -5.20 1.54 10.89
N MET A 343 -6.51 1.74 10.67
CA MET A 343 -7.42 2.27 11.69
C MET A 343 -7.49 1.35 12.92
N TYR A 344 -7.54 0.03 12.71
CA TYR A 344 -7.52 -0.94 13.79
C TYR A 344 -6.21 -0.86 14.59
N LEU A 345 -5.06 -0.79 13.90
CA LEU A 345 -3.76 -0.71 14.54
C LEU A 345 -3.60 0.60 15.33
N GLU A 346 -4.08 1.72 14.77
CA GLU A 346 -4.12 3.02 15.46
C GLU A 346 -4.94 2.94 16.76
N GLN A 347 -6.14 2.35 16.72
CA GLN A 347 -6.97 2.17 17.90
C GLN A 347 -6.32 1.27 18.96
N LYS A 348 -5.66 0.19 18.54
CA LYS A 348 -4.97 -0.73 19.45
C LYS A 348 -3.72 -0.12 20.08
N LEU A 349 -3.03 0.76 19.35
CA LEU A 349 -1.82 1.42 19.81
C LEU A 349 -2.11 2.68 20.63
N LYS A 350 -3.34 3.20 20.66
CA LYS A 350 -3.73 4.28 21.59
C LYS A 350 -3.53 3.80 23.03
N THR A 351 -2.44 4.27 23.64
CA THR A 351 -2.11 4.07 25.06
C THR A 351 -2.51 5.27 25.91
N ASP A 352 -3.20 6.26 25.32
CA ASP A 352 -3.87 7.30 26.09
C ASP A 352 -5.08 6.67 26.79
N HIS A 353 -4.85 6.26 28.03
CA HIS A 353 -5.90 6.26 29.03
C HIS A 353 -6.40 7.71 29.16
N ARG A 354 -7.65 7.93 28.74
CA ARG A 354 -8.45 9.04 29.25
C ARG A 354 -8.87 8.76 30.68
#